data_AF-A0A2G6EPX2-F1
#
_entry.id   AF-A0A2G6EPX2-F1
#
_cell.length_a   1.000
_cell.length_b   1.000
_cell.length_c   1.000
_cell.angle_alpha   90.00
_cell.angle_beta   90.00
_cell.angle_gamma   90.00
#
_symmetry.space_group_name_H-M   'P 1'
#
loop_
_entity.id
_entity.type
_entity.pdbx_description
1 polymer ?
#
loop_
_entity_poly.entity_id
_entity_poly.type
_entity_poly.pdbx_seq_one_letter_code
_entity_poly.pdbx_strand_id
1 'polypeptide(L)'
;MTAPQQPLLTALRRVLRPLVRLLLRHGIAFSDFAEVARTAYVEVAHAEFPPPKRRQTQSNVAVITGLHRHEVKRILDRLADEPADTPRHNRAARVISGWQRDPEFSKDGQPRALGIKEEFKTLVARYSGDITPRAILDELLRVGAVCREGEALRLLAESYVPHTSDEALMRIFGDATADLIATIDHNLTHPRAEHRLQISVVYDNLPDERLDVVERESRNRSMVFLRDVDALFAENDRDANPAIEGSGRNRAGIGLFFFREHRPERDDTGENRPAGERSE
;
A
#
# COMPACT_ATOMS: atom_id res chain seq x y z
N MET A 1 -11.16 -23.57 21.28
CA MET A 1 -11.41 -22.65 20.15
C MET A 1 -12.90 -22.56 19.98
N THR A 2 -13.50 -21.36 20.03
CA THR A 2 -14.95 -21.21 19.88
C THR A 2 -15.33 -21.34 18.40
N ALA A 3 -16.50 -21.93 18.11
CA ALA A 3 -17.03 -22.17 16.75
C ALA A 3 -16.90 -20.99 15.75
N PRO A 4 -17.08 -19.70 16.12
CA PRO A 4 -16.92 -18.57 15.19
C PRO A 4 -15.47 -18.26 14.78
N GLN A 5 -14.45 -18.80 15.46
CA GLN A 5 -13.04 -18.52 15.15
C GLN A 5 -12.52 -19.34 13.95
N GLN A 6 -13.11 -20.52 13.69
CA GLN A 6 -12.62 -21.41 12.63
C GLN A 6 -12.84 -20.87 11.20
N PRO A 7 -14.00 -20.27 10.85
CA PRO A 7 -14.18 -19.64 9.54
C PRO A 7 -13.19 -18.49 9.31
N LEU A 8 -12.97 -17.66 10.33
CA LEU A 8 -12.02 -16.55 10.26
C LEU A 8 -10.58 -17.04 10.08
N LEU A 9 -10.16 -18.08 10.81
CA LEU A 9 -8.83 -18.67 10.63
C LEU A 9 -8.66 -19.32 9.25
N THR A 10 -9.72 -19.89 8.70
CA THR A 10 -9.72 -20.45 7.33
C THR A 10 -9.58 -19.34 6.29
N ALA A 11 -10.33 -18.24 6.45
CA ALA A 11 -10.22 -17.06 5.59
C ALA A 11 -8.82 -16.42 5.71
N LEU A 12 -8.29 -16.28 6.92
CA LEU A 12 -6.96 -15.76 7.17
C LEU A 12 -5.88 -16.61 6.48
N ARG A 13 -5.98 -17.95 6.53
CA ARG A 13 -5.07 -18.83 5.78
C ARG A 13 -5.11 -18.57 4.28
N ARG A 14 -6.28 -18.29 3.70
CA ARG A 14 -6.44 -17.96 2.28
C ARG A 14 -5.78 -16.62 1.93
N VAL A 15 -5.85 -15.63 2.83
CA VAL A 15 -5.20 -14.32 2.68
C VAL A 15 -3.68 -14.42 2.87
N LEU A 16 -3.23 -15.15 3.90
CA LEU A 16 -1.81 -15.29 4.20
C LEU A 16 -1.06 -16.07 3.12
N ARG A 17 -1.69 -17.00 2.41
CA ARG A 17 -1.01 -17.80 1.39
C ARG A 17 -0.35 -16.97 0.27
N PRO A 18 -1.05 -16.07 -0.44
CA PRO A 18 -0.42 -15.19 -1.43
C PRO A 18 0.55 -14.19 -0.79
N LEU A 19 0.26 -13.68 0.41
CA LEU A 19 1.16 -12.77 1.13
C LEU A 19 2.50 -13.45 1.46
N VAL A 20 2.48 -14.63 2.09
CA VAL A 20 3.67 -15.40 2.43
C VAL A 20 4.46 -15.78 1.17
N ARG A 21 3.79 -16.09 0.05
CA ARG A 21 4.47 -16.32 -1.23
C ARG A 21 5.24 -15.08 -1.69
N LEU A 22 4.67 -13.88 -1.55
CA LEU A 22 5.35 -12.62 -1.84
C LEU A 22 6.56 -12.44 -0.91
N LEU A 23 6.38 -12.59 0.41
CA LEU A 23 7.45 -12.45 1.40
C LEU A 23 8.63 -13.37 1.09
N LEU A 24 8.37 -14.65 0.80
CA LEU A 24 9.42 -15.62 0.45
C LEU A 24 10.15 -15.27 -0.85
N ARG A 25 9.45 -14.72 -1.86
CA ARG A 25 10.08 -14.24 -3.10
C ARG A 25 11.05 -13.08 -2.86
N HIS A 26 10.78 -12.26 -1.85
CA HIS A 26 11.62 -11.14 -1.45
C HIS A 26 12.58 -11.49 -0.30
N GLY A 27 12.77 -12.78 0.02
CA GLY A 27 13.74 -13.24 1.02
C GLY A 27 13.37 -12.90 2.47
N ILE A 28 12.12 -12.54 2.74
CA ILE A 28 11.65 -12.22 4.10
C ILE A 28 11.39 -13.52 4.85
N ALA A 29 12.07 -13.72 5.96
CA ALA A 29 11.93 -14.92 6.78
C ALA A 29 10.68 -14.84 7.67
N PHE A 30 10.25 -16.00 8.19
CA PHE A 30 9.12 -16.04 9.13
C PHE A 30 9.37 -15.18 10.39
N SER A 31 10.62 -15.11 10.87
CA SER A 31 10.98 -14.27 12.02
C SER A 31 10.65 -12.81 11.76
N ASP A 32 11.01 -12.29 10.58
CA ASP A 32 10.80 -10.88 10.22
C ASP A 32 9.30 -10.59 10.06
N PHE A 33 8.57 -11.48 9.41
CA PHE A 33 7.11 -11.40 9.34
C PHE A 33 6.47 -11.44 10.74
N ALA A 34 6.94 -12.32 11.62
CA ALA A 34 6.40 -12.44 12.97
C ALA A 34 6.69 -11.20 13.82
N GLU A 35 7.83 -10.52 13.63
CA GLU A 35 8.09 -9.21 14.26
C GLU A 35 7.09 -8.16 13.77
N VAL A 36 6.89 -8.03 12.45
CA VAL A 36 5.91 -7.07 11.88
C VAL A 36 4.50 -7.38 12.37
N ALA A 37 4.10 -8.64 12.37
CA ALA A 37 2.79 -9.06 12.89
C ALA A 37 2.64 -8.73 14.38
N ARG A 38 3.67 -8.99 15.20
CA ARG A 38 3.63 -8.64 16.63
C ARG A 38 3.51 -7.14 16.85
N THR A 39 4.23 -6.33 16.07
CA THR A 39 4.10 -4.87 16.11
C THR A 39 2.67 -4.44 15.80
N ALA A 40 2.09 -4.92 14.69
CA ALA A 40 0.72 -4.60 14.32
C ALA A 40 -0.31 -5.02 15.39
N TYR A 41 -0.15 -6.18 16.02
CA TYR A 41 -1.01 -6.63 17.12
C TYR A 41 -0.94 -5.68 18.33
N VAL A 42 0.27 -5.23 18.70
CA VAL A 42 0.46 -4.30 19.82
C VAL A 42 -0.10 -2.92 19.50
N GLU A 43 0.15 -2.40 18.29
CA GLU A 43 -0.37 -1.11 17.82
C GLU A 43 -1.89 -1.06 17.87
N VAL A 44 -2.55 -2.02 17.20
CA VAL A 44 -4.01 -2.10 17.11
C VAL A 44 -4.61 -2.31 18.50
N ALA A 45 -4.08 -3.25 19.29
CA ALA A 45 -4.58 -3.47 20.64
C ALA A 45 -4.40 -2.23 21.53
N HIS A 46 -3.30 -1.49 21.37
CA HIS A 46 -3.05 -0.29 22.15
C HIS A 46 -3.99 0.86 21.77
N ALA A 47 -4.17 1.11 20.47
CA ALA A 47 -4.92 2.23 19.94
C ALA A 47 -6.45 2.00 19.98
N GLU A 48 -6.91 0.80 19.64
CA GLU A 48 -8.33 0.56 19.32
C GLU A 48 -9.08 -0.27 20.36
N PHE A 49 -8.37 -0.98 21.25
CA PHE A 49 -8.97 -1.85 22.26
C PHE A 49 -8.69 -1.42 23.73
N PRO A 50 -8.86 -0.13 24.11
CA PRO A 50 -8.71 0.29 25.49
C PRO A 50 -9.84 -0.29 26.37
N PRO A 51 -9.55 -0.59 27.65
CA PRO A 51 -10.59 -1.04 28.58
C PRO A 51 -11.61 0.08 28.82
N PRO A 52 -12.91 -0.26 29.04
CA PRO A 52 -13.95 0.75 29.25
C PRO A 52 -13.60 1.74 30.35
N LYS A 53 -13.64 3.04 30.02
CA LYS A 53 -13.39 4.17 30.94
C LYS A 53 -12.01 4.16 31.62
N ARG A 54 -11.01 3.48 31.05
CA ARG A 54 -9.65 3.42 31.61
C ARG A 54 -8.61 3.68 30.53
N ARG A 55 -7.46 4.23 30.93
CA ARG A 55 -6.29 4.34 30.04
C ARG A 55 -5.78 2.95 29.70
N GLN A 56 -5.34 2.79 28.46
CA GLN A 56 -4.72 1.54 28.02
C GLN A 56 -3.39 1.33 28.75
N THR A 57 -3.14 0.10 29.21
CA THR A 57 -1.89 -0.26 29.93
C THR A 57 -1.16 -1.38 29.20
N GLN A 58 0.17 -1.45 29.36
CA GLN A 58 1.00 -2.52 28.78
C GLN A 58 0.50 -3.91 29.19
N SER A 59 0.06 -4.06 30.44
CA SER A 59 -0.50 -5.32 30.95
C SER A 59 -1.79 -5.72 30.24
N ASN A 60 -2.68 -4.77 29.97
CA ASN A 60 -3.93 -5.06 29.26
C ASN A 60 -3.66 -5.41 27.78
N VAL A 61 -2.72 -4.72 27.13
CA VAL A 61 -2.28 -5.05 25.76
C VAL A 61 -1.68 -6.46 25.71
N ALA A 62 -0.85 -6.85 26.67
CA ALA A 62 -0.31 -8.20 26.78
C ALA A 62 -1.41 -9.27 26.92
N VAL A 63 -2.47 -8.98 27.70
CA VAL A 63 -3.62 -9.88 27.87
C VAL A 63 -4.40 -10.03 26.56
N ILE A 64 -4.69 -8.95 25.84
CA ILE A 64 -5.46 -8.98 24.59
C ILE A 64 -4.68 -9.69 23.48
N THR A 65 -3.39 -9.37 23.34
CA THR A 65 -2.54 -9.89 22.25
C THR A 65 -1.98 -11.29 22.54
N GLY A 66 -1.95 -11.71 23.80
CA GLY A 66 -1.26 -12.93 24.25
C GLY A 66 0.27 -12.82 24.22
N LEU A 67 0.82 -11.63 23.98
CA LEU A 67 2.26 -11.39 23.96
C LEU A 67 2.81 -11.15 25.37
N HIS A 68 4.09 -11.46 25.56
CA HIS A 68 4.72 -11.23 26.85
C HIS A 68 4.88 -9.72 27.13
N ARG A 69 4.70 -9.29 28.39
CA ARG A 69 4.77 -7.88 28.80
C ARG A 69 6.05 -7.15 28.37
N HIS A 70 7.20 -7.84 28.39
CA HIS A 70 8.49 -7.25 27.98
C HIS A 70 8.50 -6.93 26.48
N GLU A 71 7.80 -7.74 25.69
CA GLU A 71 7.75 -7.61 24.24
C GLU A 71 6.83 -6.45 23.85
N VAL A 72 5.66 -6.39 24.50
CA VAL A 72 4.73 -5.25 24.38
C VAL A 72 5.44 -3.94 24.73
N LYS A 73 6.18 -3.90 25.84
CA LYS A 73 6.95 -2.72 26.23
C LYS A 73 7.99 -2.35 25.18
N ARG A 74 8.82 -3.31 24.74
CA ARG A 74 9.85 -3.09 23.71
C ARG A 74 9.27 -2.49 22.44
N ILE A 75 8.12 -2.99 21.99
CA ILE A 75 7.45 -2.51 20.78
C ILE A 75 6.91 -1.09 21.01
N LEU A 76 6.19 -0.83 22.10
CA LEU A 76 5.65 0.50 22.39
C LEU A 76 6.74 1.57 22.55
N ASP A 77 7.85 1.22 23.20
CA ASP A 77 9.00 2.12 23.35
C ASP A 77 9.60 2.45 21.97
N ARG A 78 9.77 1.44 21.09
CA ARG A 78 10.24 1.67 19.70
C ARG A 78 9.31 2.58 18.91
N LEU A 79 7.99 2.36 19.00
CA LEU A 79 6.99 3.15 18.28
C LEU A 79 6.92 4.60 18.77
N ALA A 80 7.27 4.85 20.04
CA ALA A 80 7.39 6.21 20.56
C ALA A 80 8.66 6.92 20.02
N ASP A 81 9.72 6.16 19.75
CA ASP A 81 11.00 6.66 19.25
C ASP A 81 11.07 6.78 17.71
N GLU A 82 10.23 6.04 16.99
CA GLU A 82 10.11 6.11 15.53
C GLU A 82 9.10 7.20 15.12
N PRO A 83 9.52 8.35 14.58
CA PRO A 83 8.58 9.27 13.94
C PRO A 83 7.95 8.54 12.75
N ALA A 84 6.62 8.45 12.73
CA ALA A 84 5.80 7.86 11.68
C ALA A 84 6.48 7.97 10.30
N ASP A 85 7.03 6.85 9.82
CA ASP A 85 7.92 6.85 8.68
C ASP A 85 7.15 7.04 7.37
N THR A 86 6.87 8.30 7.02
CA THR A 86 6.74 8.78 5.63
C THR A 86 6.90 10.31 5.60
N PRO A 87 8.10 10.84 5.26
CA PRO A 87 8.15 11.77 4.12
C PRO A 87 9.48 11.78 3.33
N ARG A 88 10.48 10.93 3.64
CA ARG A 88 11.83 11.01 3.03
C ARG A 88 11.90 10.52 1.58
N HIS A 89 11.34 9.35 1.28
CA HIS A 89 11.34 8.78 -0.07
C HIS A 89 10.59 9.67 -1.09
N ASN A 90 9.48 10.30 -0.68
CA ASN A 90 8.74 11.25 -1.52
C ASN A 90 9.52 12.57 -1.75
N ARG A 91 10.45 12.94 -0.86
CA ARG A 91 11.30 14.14 -1.02
C ARG A 91 12.46 13.91 -1.98
N ALA A 92 13.14 12.76 -1.90
CA ALA A 92 14.16 12.38 -2.88
C ALA A 92 13.57 12.32 -4.31
N ALA A 93 12.35 11.79 -4.44
CA ALA A 93 11.61 11.76 -5.69
C ALA A 93 11.34 13.15 -6.29
N ARG A 94 10.93 14.10 -5.45
CA ARG A 94 10.71 15.49 -5.86
C ARG A 94 12.01 16.19 -6.26
N VAL A 95 13.11 15.94 -5.54
CA VAL A 95 14.44 16.48 -5.89
C VAL A 95 14.87 16.02 -7.28
N ILE A 96 14.72 14.74 -7.60
CA ILE A 96 15.12 14.27 -8.93
C ILE A 96 14.15 14.72 -10.03
N SER A 97 12.85 14.76 -9.74
CA SER A 97 11.86 15.33 -10.67
C SER A 97 12.17 16.80 -10.99
N GLY A 98 12.58 17.57 -9.98
CA GLY A 98 13.07 18.93 -10.14
C GLY A 98 14.34 18.98 -10.98
N TRP A 99 15.31 18.09 -10.70
CA TRP A 99 16.56 18.01 -11.47
C TRP A 99 16.32 17.74 -12.96
N GLN A 100 15.33 16.91 -13.31
CA GLN A 100 15.03 16.55 -14.69
C GLN A 100 14.20 17.61 -15.45
N ARG A 101 13.39 18.40 -14.74
CA ARG A 101 12.37 19.27 -15.37
C ARG A 101 12.62 20.77 -15.20
N ASP A 102 13.37 21.17 -14.18
CA ASP A 102 13.69 22.57 -13.96
C ASP A 102 14.76 23.02 -14.97
N PRO A 103 14.50 24.06 -15.80
CA PRO A 103 15.50 24.61 -16.72
C PRO A 103 16.78 25.10 -16.02
N GLU A 104 16.70 25.40 -14.72
CA GLU A 104 17.86 25.74 -13.90
C GLU A 104 18.66 24.52 -13.44
N PHE A 105 18.25 23.28 -13.73
CA PHE A 105 19.03 22.06 -13.46
C PHE A 105 19.09 21.07 -14.65
N SER A 106 18.41 21.38 -15.73
CA SER A 106 18.34 20.57 -16.96
C SER A 106 18.52 21.45 -18.21
N LYS A 107 18.92 20.84 -19.33
CA LYS A 107 18.98 21.47 -20.65
C LYS A 107 18.39 20.51 -21.67
N ASP A 108 17.45 20.98 -22.48
CA ASP A 108 16.77 20.18 -23.53
C ASP A 108 16.16 18.86 -23.00
N GLY A 109 15.64 18.89 -21.75
CA GLY A 109 15.05 17.73 -21.09
C GLY A 109 16.06 16.74 -20.48
N GLN A 110 17.36 17.06 -20.52
CA GLN A 110 18.43 16.25 -19.94
C GLN A 110 19.01 16.92 -18.68
N PRO A 111 19.07 16.23 -17.53
CA PRO A 111 19.64 16.77 -16.29
C PRO A 111 21.14 16.98 -16.44
N ARG A 112 21.64 18.15 -16.02
CA ARG A 112 23.08 18.43 -16.05
C ARG A 112 23.78 17.90 -14.80
N ALA A 113 25.11 17.74 -14.86
CA ALA A 113 25.90 17.50 -13.66
C ALA A 113 25.90 18.74 -12.74
N LEU A 114 25.69 18.56 -11.44
CA LEU A 114 25.61 19.65 -10.45
C LEU A 114 26.77 19.57 -9.46
N GLY A 115 27.41 20.71 -9.18
CA GLY A 115 28.39 20.83 -8.11
C GLY A 115 27.78 20.53 -6.73
N ILE A 116 28.46 19.69 -5.93
CA ILE A 116 27.96 19.23 -4.62
C ILE A 116 27.73 20.39 -3.64
N LYS A 117 28.60 21.41 -3.68
CA LYS A 117 28.67 22.47 -2.65
C LYS A 117 27.60 23.55 -2.79
N GLU A 118 27.21 23.89 -4.02
CA GLU A 118 26.32 25.02 -4.31
C GLU A 118 25.07 24.54 -5.04
N GLU A 119 25.21 24.08 -6.29
CA GLU A 119 24.08 23.76 -7.17
C GLU A 119 23.18 22.64 -6.62
N PHE A 120 23.77 21.57 -6.08
CA PHE A 120 22.98 20.49 -5.47
C PHE A 120 22.25 20.97 -4.20
N LYS A 121 22.86 21.86 -3.41
CA LYS A 121 22.18 22.44 -2.23
C LYS A 121 20.98 23.28 -2.66
N THR A 122 21.11 24.07 -3.74
CA THR A 122 20.02 24.88 -4.28
C THR A 122 18.86 24.00 -4.76
N LEU A 123 19.16 22.92 -5.49
CA LEU A 123 18.16 21.93 -5.90
C LEU A 123 17.43 21.32 -4.69
N VAL A 124 18.18 20.89 -3.67
CA VAL A 124 17.60 20.29 -2.46
C VAL A 124 16.74 21.29 -1.69
N ALA A 125 17.19 22.53 -1.52
CA ALA A 125 16.43 23.57 -0.85
C ALA A 125 15.10 23.86 -1.55
N ARG A 126 15.09 23.83 -2.89
CA ARG A 126 13.88 24.08 -3.69
C ARG A 126 12.86 22.94 -3.63
N TYR A 127 13.31 21.69 -3.62
CA TYR A 127 12.43 20.53 -3.85
C TYR A 127 12.28 19.56 -2.68
N SER A 128 13.09 19.67 -1.62
CA SER A 128 13.06 18.73 -0.48
C SER A 128 12.46 19.31 0.81
N GLY A 129 12.25 20.63 0.88
CA GLY A 129 11.83 21.33 2.11
C GLY A 129 12.94 21.34 3.17
N ASP A 130 12.60 20.99 4.41
CA ASP A 130 13.49 21.13 5.58
C ASP A 130 14.57 20.03 5.72
N ILE A 131 14.88 19.27 4.67
CA ILE A 131 15.92 18.23 4.73
C ILE A 131 17.28 18.80 4.36
N THR A 132 18.31 18.41 5.10
CA THR A 132 19.68 18.82 4.80
C THR A 132 20.16 18.24 3.45
N PRO A 133 20.91 19.00 2.64
CA PRO A 133 21.53 18.51 1.41
C PRO A 133 22.33 17.22 1.60
N ARG A 134 23.00 17.09 2.75
CA ARG A 134 23.74 15.87 3.08
C ARG A 134 22.84 14.65 3.20
N ALA A 135 21.71 14.76 3.90
CA ALA A 135 20.80 13.64 4.08
C ALA A 135 20.14 13.19 2.78
N ILE A 136 19.80 14.12 1.88
CA ILE A 136 19.32 13.76 0.53
C ILE A 136 20.44 13.15 -0.30
N LEU A 137 21.67 13.69 -0.25
CA LEU A 137 22.80 13.14 -0.98
C LEU A 137 23.11 11.69 -0.58
N ASP A 138 23.17 11.42 0.72
CA ASP A 138 23.43 10.08 1.26
C ASP A 138 22.36 9.10 0.78
N GLU A 139 21.09 9.53 0.76
CA GLU A 139 19.97 8.74 0.24
C GLU A 139 20.08 8.49 -1.27
N LEU A 140 20.36 9.52 -2.08
CA LEU A 140 20.47 9.38 -3.54
C LEU A 140 21.65 8.48 -3.95
N LEU A 141 22.74 8.49 -3.19
CA LEU A 141 23.87 7.58 -3.37
C LEU A 141 23.51 6.15 -2.95
N ARG A 142 22.80 5.98 -1.82
CA ARG A 142 22.34 4.67 -1.31
C ARG A 142 21.45 3.95 -2.31
N VAL A 143 20.54 4.67 -2.97
CA VAL A 143 19.62 4.10 -3.98
C VAL A 143 20.20 4.07 -5.39
N GLY A 144 21.46 4.46 -5.57
CA GLY A 144 22.14 4.44 -6.88
C GLY A 144 21.60 5.43 -7.91
N ALA A 145 20.82 6.44 -7.49
CA ALA A 145 20.23 7.42 -8.40
C ALA A 145 21.25 8.46 -8.91
N VAL A 146 22.33 8.70 -8.16
CA VAL A 146 23.41 9.63 -8.54
C VAL A 146 24.77 8.97 -8.37
N CYS A 147 25.75 9.39 -9.16
CA CYS A 147 27.17 9.11 -8.92
C CYS A 147 27.96 10.39 -8.67
N ARG A 148 29.05 10.25 -7.92
CA ARG A 148 30.05 11.32 -7.79
C ARG A 148 31.00 11.26 -8.98
N GLU A 149 31.18 12.40 -9.64
CA GLU A 149 32.18 12.63 -10.66
C GLU A 149 33.05 13.82 -10.21
N GLY A 150 34.11 13.52 -9.45
CA GLY A 150 34.94 14.54 -8.81
C GLY A 150 34.15 15.37 -7.79
N GLU A 151 34.08 16.69 -7.99
CA GLU A 151 33.32 17.64 -7.15
C GLU A 151 31.86 17.82 -7.62
N ALA A 152 31.44 17.09 -8.66
CA ALA A 152 30.09 17.15 -9.22
C ALA A 152 29.32 15.84 -8.99
N LEU A 153 28.01 15.94 -9.08
CA LEU A 153 27.07 14.82 -9.08
C LEU A 153 26.46 14.71 -10.46
N ARG A 154 26.48 13.50 -11.02
CA ARG A 154 25.71 13.18 -12.21
C ARG A 154 24.53 12.32 -11.81
N LEU A 155 23.35 12.68 -12.31
CA LEU A 155 22.17 11.83 -12.21
C LEU A 155 22.39 10.64 -13.14
N LEU A 156 22.34 9.42 -12.57
CA LEU A 156 22.61 8.18 -13.32
C LEU A 156 21.38 7.65 -14.07
N ALA A 157 20.22 8.28 -13.90
CA ALA A 157 18.97 7.75 -14.37
C ALA A 157 18.27 8.73 -15.34
N GLU A 158 17.96 8.25 -16.56
CA GLU A 158 17.08 8.95 -17.53
C GLU A 158 15.65 9.14 -16.99
N SER A 159 15.34 8.50 -15.87
CA SER A 159 14.12 8.62 -15.09
C SER A 159 14.51 8.36 -13.64
N TYR A 160 14.11 9.18 -12.67
CA TYR A 160 14.04 8.70 -11.28
C TYR A 160 13.08 7.54 -11.26
N VAL A 161 13.63 6.38 -11.51
CA VAL A 161 13.03 5.14 -11.17
C VAL A 161 13.83 4.81 -9.91
N PRO A 162 13.29 5.00 -8.69
CA PRO A 162 13.70 4.19 -7.55
C PRO A 162 13.80 2.72 -7.98
N HIS A 163 13.89 1.79 -7.07
CA HIS A 163 13.26 0.52 -7.36
C HIS A 163 11.72 0.75 -7.49
N THR A 164 11.24 1.50 -8.50
CA THR A 164 9.85 2.02 -8.69
C THR A 164 8.94 1.01 -9.30
N SER A 165 9.45 -0.15 -9.73
CA SER A 165 8.58 -1.29 -9.66
C SER A 165 8.41 -1.63 -8.19
N ASP A 166 9.42 -2.12 -7.49
CA ASP A 166 9.15 -2.88 -6.28
C ASP A 166 8.71 -2.03 -5.08
N GLU A 167 9.37 -0.94 -4.71
CA GLU A 167 9.00 -0.16 -3.50
C GLU A 167 7.69 0.63 -3.69
N ALA A 168 7.52 1.26 -4.86
CA ALA A 168 6.28 1.97 -5.17
C ALA A 168 5.12 0.99 -5.34
N LEU A 169 5.34 -0.16 -6.01
CA LEU A 169 4.34 -1.23 -6.06
C LEU A 169 4.09 -1.83 -4.68
N MET A 170 5.10 -1.96 -3.80
CA MET A 170 4.92 -2.44 -2.42
C MET A 170 4.09 -1.45 -1.61
N ARG A 171 4.28 -0.13 -1.78
CA ARG A 171 3.41 0.88 -1.16
C ARG A 171 1.99 0.82 -1.69
N ILE A 172 1.81 0.81 -3.02
CA ILE A 172 0.48 0.66 -3.65
C ILE A 172 -0.19 -0.64 -3.20
N PHE A 173 0.56 -1.74 -3.15
CA PHE A 173 0.09 -3.03 -2.67
C PHE A 173 -0.31 -2.98 -1.19
N GLY A 174 0.53 -2.38 -0.35
CA GLY A 174 0.25 -2.18 1.07
C GLY A 174 -1.01 -1.37 1.28
N ASP A 175 -1.12 -0.20 0.64
CA ASP A 175 -2.27 0.69 0.71
C ASP A 175 -3.54 0.00 0.20
N ALA A 176 -3.50 -0.61 -0.99
CA ALA A 176 -4.66 -1.28 -1.58
C ALA A 176 -5.13 -2.49 -0.75
N THR A 177 -4.18 -3.27 -0.20
CA THR A 177 -4.51 -4.42 0.65
C THR A 177 -5.10 -3.95 1.99
N ALA A 178 -4.52 -2.90 2.59
CA ALA A 178 -5.05 -2.31 3.81
C ALA A 178 -6.45 -1.73 3.61
N ASP A 179 -6.68 -0.98 2.52
CA ASP A 179 -7.98 -0.40 2.17
C ASP A 179 -9.05 -1.49 1.96
N LEU A 180 -8.70 -2.61 1.30
CA LEU A 180 -9.60 -3.74 1.12
C LEU A 180 -9.94 -4.42 2.46
N ILE A 181 -8.95 -4.70 3.30
CA ILE A 181 -9.17 -5.34 4.60
C ILE A 181 -10.01 -4.43 5.50
N ALA A 182 -9.74 -3.12 5.54
CA ALA A 182 -10.51 -2.15 6.31
C ALA A 182 -11.96 -2.04 5.81
N THR A 183 -12.18 -2.17 4.50
CA THR A 183 -13.52 -2.21 3.90
C THR A 183 -14.28 -3.48 4.32
N ILE A 184 -13.61 -4.63 4.31
CA ILE A 184 -14.20 -5.90 4.76
C ILE A 184 -14.53 -5.82 6.25
N ASP A 185 -13.62 -5.32 7.09
CA ASP A 185 -13.85 -5.16 8.53
C ASP A 185 -15.04 -4.24 8.83
N HIS A 186 -15.11 -3.08 8.17
CA HIS A 186 -16.26 -2.16 8.26
C HIS A 186 -17.57 -2.88 7.91
N ASN A 187 -17.60 -3.60 6.80
CA ASN A 187 -18.80 -4.32 6.34
C ASN A 187 -19.19 -5.48 7.26
N LEU A 188 -18.23 -6.14 7.92
CA LEU A 188 -18.49 -7.21 8.88
C LEU A 188 -19.03 -6.69 10.22
N THR A 189 -18.70 -5.45 10.59
CA THR A 189 -19.00 -4.86 11.91
C THR A 189 -20.18 -3.88 11.88
N HIS A 190 -20.63 -3.44 10.71
CA HIS A 190 -21.72 -2.46 10.54
C HIS A 190 -22.96 -3.07 9.89
N PRO A 191 -24.16 -2.48 10.14
CA PRO A 191 -25.39 -2.91 9.47
C PRO A 191 -25.30 -2.67 7.96
N ARG A 192 -26.06 -3.46 7.18
CA ARG A 192 -26.02 -3.45 5.71
C ARG A 192 -26.24 -2.09 5.06
N ALA A 193 -27.02 -1.20 5.69
CA ALA A 193 -27.27 0.15 5.20
C ALA A 193 -26.03 1.06 5.21
N GLU A 194 -25.02 0.73 6.03
CA GLU A 194 -23.79 1.50 6.20
C GLU A 194 -22.59 0.80 5.54
N HIS A 195 -22.82 -0.26 4.76
CA HIS A 195 -21.75 -0.98 4.08
C HIS A 195 -21.07 -0.08 3.06
N ARG A 196 -19.73 -0.09 3.10
CA ARG A 196 -18.90 0.47 2.04
C ARG A 196 -19.05 -0.39 0.80
N LEU A 197 -18.98 0.25 -0.36
CA LEU A 197 -19.09 -0.40 -1.65
C LEU A 197 -18.03 -1.51 -1.78
N GLN A 198 -18.49 -2.75 -1.91
CA GLN A 198 -17.65 -3.92 -2.16
C GLN A 198 -18.38 -4.82 -3.15
N ILE A 199 -17.96 -4.78 -4.42
CA ILE A 199 -18.62 -5.51 -5.51
C ILE A 199 -17.57 -6.40 -6.18
N SER A 200 -17.96 -7.63 -6.49
CA SER A 200 -17.15 -8.56 -7.26
C SER A 200 -18.05 -9.40 -8.17
N VAL A 201 -17.55 -9.73 -9.36
CA VAL A 201 -18.17 -10.67 -10.29
C VAL A 201 -17.14 -11.76 -10.58
N VAL A 202 -17.53 -13.02 -10.38
CA VAL A 202 -16.64 -14.18 -10.53
C VAL A 202 -17.38 -15.29 -11.25
N TYR A 203 -16.77 -15.79 -12.33
CA TYR A 203 -17.20 -16.99 -13.05
C TYR A 203 -16.07 -18.02 -12.97
N ASP A 204 -16.39 -19.29 -12.70
CA ASP A 204 -15.42 -20.37 -12.51
C ASP A 204 -15.30 -21.32 -13.70
N ASN A 205 -15.98 -21.01 -14.81
CA ASN A 205 -16.03 -21.84 -16.02
C ASN A 205 -15.98 -21.00 -17.31
N LEU A 206 -14.99 -20.12 -17.43
CA LEU A 206 -14.70 -19.40 -18.67
C LEU A 206 -13.67 -20.21 -19.48
N PRO A 207 -13.94 -20.51 -20.75
CA PRO A 207 -13.00 -21.26 -21.58
C PRO A 207 -11.79 -20.39 -21.97
N ASP A 208 -10.63 -21.02 -22.13
CA ASP A 208 -9.34 -20.34 -22.36
C ASP A 208 -9.39 -19.39 -23.56
N GLU A 209 -10.09 -19.76 -24.63
CA GLU A 209 -10.23 -18.98 -25.86
C GLU A 209 -10.95 -17.65 -25.66
N ARG A 210 -11.66 -17.48 -24.54
CA ARG A 210 -12.42 -16.26 -24.22
C ARG A 210 -11.69 -15.37 -23.22
N LEU A 211 -10.66 -15.85 -22.55
CA LEU A 211 -9.98 -15.12 -21.48
C LEU A 211 -9.31 -13.85 -22.00
N ASP A 212 -8.68 -13.88 -23.18
CA ASP A 212 -8.05 -12.69 -23.77
C ASP A 212 -9.05 -11.59 -24.11
N VAL A 213 -10.24 -11.98 -24.59
CA VAL A 213 -11.33 -11.02 -24.88
C VAL A 213 -11.85 -10.44 -23.57
N VAL A 214 -12.09 -11.28 -22.56
CA VAL A 214 -12.58 -10.83 -21.25
C VAL A 214 -11.59 -9.90 -20.56
N GLU A 215 -10.30 -10.21 -20.58
CA GLU A 215 -9.27 -9.36 -19.97
C GLU A 215 -9.18 -8.01 -20.69
N ARG A 216 -9.13 -8.02 -22.03
CA ARG A 216 -9.04 -6.80 -22.84
C ARG A 216 -10.23 -5.88 -22.63
N GLU A 217 -11.45 -6.42 -22.70
CA GLU A 217 -12.68 -5.64 -22.51
C GLU A 217 -12.80 -5.11 -21.07
N SER A 218 -12.44 -5.94 -20.08
CA SER A 218 -12.42 -5.51 -18.67
C SER A 218 -11.45 -4.34 -18.49
N ARG A 219 -10.22 -4.46 -19.00
CA ARG A 219 -9.20 -3.40 -18.92
C ARG A 219 -9.68 -2.11 -19.57
N ASN A 220 -10.23 -2.17 -20.78
CA ASN A 220 -10.71 -0.99 -21.50
C ASN A 220 -11.82 -0.27 -20.74
N ARG A 221 -12.80 -1.02 -20.23
CA ARG A 221 -13.93 -0.45 -19.46
C ARG A 221 -13.47 0.10 -18.12
N SER A 222 -12.58 -0.61 -17.41
CA SER A 222 -12.00 -0.14 -16.15
C SER A 222 -11.19 1.15 -16.34
N MET A 223 -10.46 1.31 -17.43
CA MET A 223 -9.71 2.53 -17.73
C MET A 223 -10.60 3.73 -18.05
N VAL A 224 -11.77 3.52 -18.66
CA VAL A 224 -12.77 4.59 -18.84
C VAL A 224 -13.33 4.98 -17.48
N PHE A 225 -13.83 4.01 -16.73
CA PHE A 225 -14.38 4.24 -15.40
C PHE A 225 -13.40 4.94 -14.44
N LEU A 226 -12.13 4.49 -14.39
CA LEU A 226 -11.13 5.12 -13.52
C LEU A 226 -10.83 6.57 -13.90
N ARG A 227 -10.87 6.91 -15.20
CA ARG A 227 -10.72 8.31 -15.63
C ARG A 227 -11.89 9.17 -15.22
N ASP A 228 -13.11 8.64 -15.32
CA ASP A 228 -14.32 9.35 -14.90
C ASP A 228 -14.33 9.58 -13.37
N VAL A 229 -13.90 8.57 -12.60
CA VAL A 229 -13.76 8.67 -11.14
C VAL A 229 -12.64 9.61 -10.74
N ASP A 230 -11.48 9.56 -11.41
CA ASP A 230 -10.36 10.45 -11.15
C ASP A 230 -10.75 11.92 -11.38
N ALA A 231 -11.44 12.20 -12.49
CA ALA A 231 -12.00 13.54 -12.76
C ALA A 231 -12.97 13.97 -11.66
N LEU A 232 -13.90 13.11 -11.25
CA LEU A 232 -14.82 13.38 -10.14
C LEU A 232 -14.07 13.66 -8.82
N PHE A 233 -13.01 12.90 -8.52
CA PHE A 233 -12.22 13.10 -7.30
C PHE A 233 -11.47 14.42 -7.36
N ALA A 234 -10.81 14.73 -8.48
CA ALA A 234 -10.10 15.99 -8.68
C ALA A 234 -11.06 17.20 -8.60
N GLU A 235 -12.28 17.08 -9.11
CA GLU A 235 -13.32 18.11 -9.00
C GLU A 235 -13.75 18.38 -7.55
N ASN A 236 -13.60 17.41 -6.65
CA ASN A 236 -14.04 17.48 -5.25
C ASN A 236 -12.88 17.51 -4.25
N ASP A 237 -11.64 17.47 -4.72
CA ASP A 237 -10.44 17.50 -3.89
C ASP A 237 -10.02 18.95 -3.61
N ARG A 238 -9.75 19.27 -2.33
CA ARG A 238 -9.38 20.64 -1.94
C ARG A 238 -7.94 21.01 -2.27
N ASP A 239 -7.05 20.04 -2.48
CA ASP A 239 -5.68 20.31 -2.92
C ASP A 239 -5.68 20.66 -4.43
N ALA A 240 -6.54 20.03 -5.23
CA ALA A 240 -6.76 20.34 -6.64
C ALA A 240 -7.69 21.56 -6.87
N ASN A 241 -8.68 21.78 -6.00
CA ASN A 241 -9.65 22.87 -6.09
C ASN A 241 -9.79 23.61 -4.74
N PRO A 242 -8.92 24.60 -4.46
CA PRO A 242 -8.88 25.32 -3.18
C PRO A 242 -10.14 26.14 -2.87
N ALA A 243 -11.02 26.36 -3.84
CA ALA A 243 -12.27 27.10 -3.65
C ALA A 243 -13.38 26.27 -2.96
N ILE A 244 -13.17 24.96 -2.81
CA ILE A 244 -14.15 24.07 -2.18
C ILE A 244 -14.09 24.21 -0.65
N GLU A 245 -15.22 24.61 -0.06
CA GLU A 245 -15.39 24.71 1.38
C GLU A 245 -15.96 23.41 1.99
N GLY A 246 -15.67 23.15 3.26
CA GLY A 246 -16.19 21.98 3.98
C GLY A 246 -15.38 21.63 5.25
N SER A 247 -15.94 20.75 6.07
CA SER A 247 -15.31 20.26 7.30
C SER A 247 -14.76 18.83 7.13
N GLY A 248 -13.82 18.45 8.01
CA GLY A 248 -13.18 17.13 7.99
C GLY A 248 -12.05 17.02 6.97
N ARG A 249 -11.28 15.92 7.05
CA ARG A 249 -10.25 15.54 6.08
C ARG A 249 -10.37 14.03 5.88
N ASN A 250 -10.95 13.64 4.76
CA ASN A 250 -11.25 12.23 4.47
C ASN A 250 -10.41 11.76 3.28
N ARG A 251 -9.95 10.51 3.34
CA ARG A 251 -9.33 9.81 2.21
C ARG A 251 -10.36 8.85 1.62
N ALA A 252 -10.62 8.95 0.33
CA ALA A 252 -11.46 8.03 -0.43
C ALA A 252 -10.68 7.52 -1.66
N GLY A 253 -10.97 6.31 -2.10
CA GLY A 253 -10.25 5.62 -3.17
C GLY A 253 -11.13 4.56 -3.82
N ILE A 254 -10.93 4.33 -5.13
CA ILE A 254 -11.49 3.17 -5.82
C ILE A 254 -10.35 2.36 -6.42
N GLY A 255 -10.22 1.11 -5.95
CA GLY A 255 -9.29 0.14 -6.51
C GLY A 255 -10.01 -0.88 -7.37
N LEU A 256 -9.45 -1.16 -8.56
CA LEU A 256 -9.94 -2.21 -9.46
C LEU A 256 -8.81 -3.19 -9.76
N PHE A 257 -9.13 -4.48 -9.75
CA PHE A 257 -8.20 -5.54 -10.11
C PHE A 257 -8.90 -6.58 -10.97
N PHE A 258 -8.18 -7.08 -11.98
CA PHE A 258 -8.55 -8.25 -12.74
C PHE A 258 -7.67 -9.40 -12.31
N PHE A 259 -8.25 -10.58 -12.09
CA PHE A 259 -7.50 -11.78 -11.74
C PHE A 259 -7.94 -12.98 -12.58
N ARG A 260 -6.97 -13.82 -12.92
CA ARG A 260 -7.16 -15.09 -13.62
C ARG A 260 -6.45 -16.19 -12.84
N GLU A 261 -7.13 -17.29 -12.61
CA GLU A 261 -6.58 -18.49 -12.01
C GLU A 261 -6.95 -19.68 -12.89
N HIS A 262 -5.97 -20.51 -13.26
CA HIS A 262 -6.28 -21.79 -13.87
C HIS A 262 -6.80 -22.73 -12.79
N ARG A 263 -8.00 -23.28 -13.00
CA ARG A 263 -8.52 -24.38 -12.18
C ARG A 263 -8.41 -25.67 -12.98
N PRO A 264 -7.90 -26.76 -12.39
CA PRO A 264 -7.97 -28.06 -13.02
C PRO A 264 -9.44 -28.39 -13.33
N GLU A 265 -9.66 -29.11 -14.43
CA GLU A 265 -10.99 -29.58 -14.80
C GLU A 265 -11.64 -30.30 -13.61
N ARG A 266 -12.94 -30.07 -13.41
CA ARG A 266 -13.68 -30.88 -12.46
C ARG A 266 -13.71 -32.29 -13.04
N ASP A 267 -13.09 -33.25 -12.36
CA ASP A 267 -13.33 -34.66 -12.63
C ASP A 267 -14.84 -34.88 -12.48
N ASP A 268 -15.54 -34.97 -13.61
CA ASP A 268 -16.95 -35.28 -13.68
C ASP A 268 -17.12 -36.80 -13.47
N THR A 269 -16.58 -37.32 -12.37
CA THR A 269 -17.01 -38.62 -11.86
C THR A 269 -18.38 -38.41 -11.25
N GLY A 270 -19.39 -38.62 -12.09
CA GLY A 270 -20.79 -38.36 -11.77
C GLY A 270 -21.23 -39.01 -10.47
N GLU A 271 -21.63 -38.18 -9.50
CA GLU A 271 -22.51 -38.58 -8.41
C GLU A 271 -23.53 -37.45 -8.14
N ASN A 272 -24.77 -37.71 -8.56
CA ASN A 272 -26.05 -37.14 -8.12
C ASN A 272 -26.08 -35.68 -7.61
N ARG A 273 -26.56 -34.77 -8.47
CA ARG A 273 -27.28 -33.57 -8.00
C ARG A 273 -28.71 -34.01 -7.63
N PRO A 274 -29.19 -33.81 -6.39
CA PRO A 274 -30.63 -33.83 -6.17
C PRO A 274 -31.25 -32.63 -6.90
N ALA A 275 -32.36 -32.90 -7.57
CA ALA A 275 -33.11 -31.96 -8.38
C ALA A 275 -33.61 -30.76 -7.56
N GLY A 276 -33.82 -29.64 -8.27
CA GLY A 276 -33.99 -28.31 -7.73
C GLY A 276 -35.06 -28.11 -6.65
N GLU A 277 -34.82 -27.08 -5.84
CA GLU A 277 -35.88 -26.25 -5.30
C GLU A 277 -35.84 -24.92 -6.03
N ARG A 278 -36.92 -24.66 -6.79
CA ARG A 278 -37.31 -23.32 -7.20
C ARG A 278 -37.80 -22.59 -5.95
N SER A 279 -37.48 -21.33 -5.82
CA SER A 279 -38.25 -20.43 -4.96
C SER A 279 -38.56 -19.16 -5.72
N GLU A 280 -39.84 -18.87 -5.73
CA GLU A 280 -40.49 -17.60 -6.06
C GLU A 280 -39.95 -16.45 -5.20
#